data_AF-A0AAD9ZS57-F1
#
_entry.id   AF-A0AAD9ZS57-F1
#
_cell.length_a   1.000
_cell.length_b   1.000
_cell.length_c   1.000
_cell.angle_alpha   90.00
_cell.angle_beta   90.00
_cell.angle_gamma   90.00
#
_symmetry.space_group_name_H-M   'P 1'
#
loop_
_entity.id
_entity.type
_entity.pdbx_description
1 polymer ?
#
loop_
_entity_poly.entity_id
_entity_poly.type
_entity_poly.pdbx_seq_one_letter_code
_entity_poly.pdbx_strand_id
1 'polypeptide(L)'
;MEIISLSTDSIFVDFRGVHSLLEKREKDREKSEMEKREKERQSCIWEAIKETPNLDERARYKAVALLTNKTKKVAFLKMLPEERSNWITYNLK
;
A
#
# COMPACT_ATOMS: atom_id res chain seq x y z
N MET A 1 -43.90 -26.75 21.56
CA MET A 1 -42.73 -26.70 20.64
C MET A 1 -42.22 -25.27 20.39
N GLU A 2 -42.81 -24.22 20.95
CA GLU A 2 -42.48 -22.82 20.59
C GLU A 2 -41.27 -22.24 21.33
N ILE A 3 -41.05 -22.60 22.61
CA ILE A 3 -39.95 -22.05 23.43
C ILE A 3 -38.57 -22.44 22.86
N ILE A 4 -38.46 -23.64 22.28
CA ILE A 4 -37.23 -24.14 21.67
C ILE A 4 -36.93 -23.39 20.35
N SER A 5 -37.97 -23.04 19.57
CA SER A 5 -37.83 -22.31 18.31
C SER A 5 -37.33 -20.87 18.50
N LEU A 6 -37.89 -20.16 19.48
CA LEU A 6 -37.47 -18.79 19.80
C LEU A 6 -36.02 -18.73 20.30
N SER A 7 -35.60 -19.75 21.06
CA SER A 7 -34.22 -19.90 21.54
C SER A 7 -33.24 -20.12 20.38
N THR A 8 -33.60 -20.96 19.41
CA THR A 8 -32.75 -21.23 18.24
C THR A 8 -32.62 -20.02 17.30
N ASP A 9 -33.68 -19.22 17.15
CA ASP A 9 -33.65 -18.01 16.32
C ASP A 9 -32.75 -16.93 16.93
N SER A 10 -32.78 -16.77 18.26
CA SER A 10 -31.87 -15.85 18.98
C SER A 10 -30.41 -16.25 18.79
N ILE A 11 -30.09 -17.54 18.97
CA ILE A 11 -28.72 -18.07 18.78
C ILE A 11 -28.24 -17.85 17.34
N PHE A 12 -29.12 -18.01 16.35
CA PHE A 12 -28.79 -17.81 14.95
C PHE A 12 -28.47 -16.33 14.63
N VAL A 13 -29.22 -15.39 15.20
CA VAL A 13 -28.96 -13.94 15.04
C VAL A 13 -27.63 -13.57 15.68
N ASP A 14 -27.33 -14.08 16.87
CA ASP A 14 -26.05 -13.84 17.55
C ASP A 14 -24.88 -14.40 16.74
N PHE A 15 -25.01 -15.62 16.21
CA PHE A 15 -23.99 -16.23 15.35
C PHE A 15 -23.74 -15.42 14.08
N ARG A 16 -24.80 -14.96 13.40
CA ARG A 16 -24.68 -14.08 12.23
C ARG A 16 -24.00 -12.76 12.59
N GLY A 17 -24.31 -12.19 13.75
CA GLY A 17 -23.66 -10.99 14.28
C GLY A 17 -22.16 -11.19 14.49
N VAL A 18 -21.77 -12.29 15.16
CA VAL A 18 -20.36 -12.65 15.41
C VAL A 18 -19.61 -12.87 14.10
N HIS A 19 -20.19 -13.59 13.14
CA HIS A 19 -19.59 -13.80 11.82
C HIS A 19 -19.34 -12.48 11.08
N SER A 20 -20.30 -11.55 11.10
CA SER A 20 -20.13 -10.22 10.49
C SER A 20 -19.03 -9.40 11.15
N LEU A 21 -18.89 -9.49 12.49
CA LEU A 21 -17.82 -8.80 13.22
C LEU A 21 -16.43 -9.40 12.93
N LEU A 22 -16.34 -10.72 12.78
CA LEU A 22 -15.10 -11.42 12.40
C LEU A 22 -14.66 -11.03 11.00
N GLU A 23 -15.58 -11.05 10.02
CA GLU A 23 -15.30 -10.67 8.64
C GLU A 23 -14.82 -9.20 8.54
N LYS A 24 -15.44 -8.28 9.29
CA LYS A 24 -14.99 -6.88 9.37
C LYS A 24 -13.56 -6.78 9.91
N ARG A 25 -13.26 -7.50 11.00
CA ARG A 25 -11.92 -7.50 11.61
C ARG A 25 -10.85 -8.01 10.65
N GLU A 26 -11.14 -9.05 9.87
CA GLU A 26 -10.20 -9.57 8.86
C GLU A 26 -9.94 -8.54 7.77
N LYS A 27 -10.98 -7.93 7.21
CA LYS A 27 -10.84 -6.85 6.21
C LYS A 27 -10.04 -5.66 6.74
N ASP A 28 -10.26 -5.26 7.99
CA ASP A 28 -9.52 -4.16 8.61
C ASP A 28 -8.03 -4.50 8.79
N ARG A 29 -7.71 -5.75 9.14
CA ARG A 29 -6.31 -6.22 9.22
C ARG A 29 -5.63 -6.21 7.86
N GLU A 30 -6.28 -6.76 6.83
CA GLU A 30 -5.75 -6.76 5.46
C GLU A 30 -5.49 -5.33 4.96
N LYS A 31 -6.44 -4.42 5.22
CA LYS A 31 -6.30 -3.00 4.88
C LYS A 31 -5.13 -2.35 5.61
N SER A 32 -5.01 -2.57 6.93
CA SER A 32 -3.91 -2.03 7.74
C SER A 32 -2.55 -2.55 7.26
N GLU A 33 -2.43 -3.82 6.91
CA GLU A 33 -1.19 -4.37 6.36
C GLU A 33 -0.86 -3.79 5.00
N MET A 34 -1.85 -3.62 4.13
CA MET A 34 -1.67 -3.00 2.83
C MET A 34 -1.19 -1.56 2.97
N GLU A 35 -1.77 -0.77 3.87
CA GLU A 35 -1.37 0.61 4.16
C GLU A 35 0.05 0.66 4.73
N LYS A 36 0.41 -0.25 5.65
CA LYS A 36 1.76 -0.34 6.21
C LYS A 36 2.80 -0.63 5.13
N ARG A 37 2.54 -1.62 4.26
CA ARG A 37 3.43 -1.96 3.13
C ARG A 37 3.55 -0.81 2.13
N GLU A 38 2.48 -0.07 1.87
CA GLU A 38 2.52 1.11 1.00
C GLU A 38 3.36 2.24 1.64
N LYS A 39 3.22 2.47 2.95
CA LYS A 39 4.00 3.46 3.68
C LYS A 39 5.49 3.13 3.72
N GLU A 40 5.84 1.85 3.93
CA GLU A 40 7.21 1.34 3.84
C GLU A 40 7.78 1.54 2.43
N ARG A 41 7.00 1.26 1.37
CA ARG A 41 7.39 1.53 -0.02
C ARG A 41 7.57 3.02 -0.30
N GLN A 42 6.76 3.90 0.29
CA GLN A 42 6.90 5.35 0.12
C GLN A 42 8.18 5.88 0.76
N SER A 43 8.52 5.43 1.97
CA SER A 43 9.79 5.74 2.62
C SER A 43 10.98 5.27 1.76
N CYS A 44 10.84 4.11 1.11
CA CYS A 44 11.86 3.54 0.23
C CYS A 44 12.15 4.38 -1.03
N ILE A 45 11.15 5.10 -1.57
CA ILE A 45 11.33 5.87 -2.83
C ILE A 45 12.26 7.07 -2.64
N TRP A 46 12.11 7.82 -1.54
CA TRP A 46 12.96 8.98 -1.29
C TRP A 46 14.42 8.57 -1.06
N GLU A 47 14.64 7.49 -0.30
CA GLU A 47 15.97 6.90 -0.12
C GLU A 47 16.55 6.45 -1.47
N ALA A 48 15.76 5.74 -2.29
CA ALA A 48 16.16 5.32 -3.64
C ALA A 48 16.56 6.50 -4.56
N ILE A 49 15.88 7.65 -4.45
CA ILE A 49 16.23 8.88 -5.18
C ILE A 49 17.56 9.47 -4.66
N LYS A 50 17.78 9.47 -3.34
CA LYS A 50 19.04 9.96 -2.74
C LYS A 50 20.24 9.08 -3.10
N GLU A 51 20.04 7.77 -3.21
CA GLU A 51 21.04 6.79 -3.63
C GLU A 51 21.35 6.83 -5.13
N THR A 52 20.47 7.45 -5.93
CA THR A 52 20.68 7.54 -7.38
C THR A 52 21.85 8.49 -7.67
N PRO A 53 22.92 8.01 -8.34
CA PRO A 53 24.08 8.84 -8.65
C PRO A 53 23.75 9.91 -9.68
N ASN A 54 24.61 10.93 -9.79
CA ASN A 54 24.56 11.96 -10.84
C ASN A 54 23.28 12.82 -10.87
N LEU A 55 22.52 12.88 -9.79
CA LEU A 55 21.38 13.78 -9.64
C LEU A 55 21.70 14.94 -8.72
N ASP A 56 21.58 16.17 -9.24
CA ASP A 56 21.54 17.37 -8.43
C ASP A 56 20.26 17.45 -7.58
N GLU A 57 20.26 18.32 -6.57
CA GLU A 57 19.14 18.45 -5.63
C GLU A 57 17.82 18.81 -6.34
N ARG A 58 17.88 19.68 -7.36
CA ARG A 58 16.70 20.08 -8.13
C ARG A 58 16.11 18.90 -8.90
N ALA A 59 16.94 18.07 -9.51
CA ALA A 59 16.55 16.87 -10.23
C ALA A 59 15.89 15.85 -9.29
N ARG A 60 16.38 15.71 -8.05
CA ARG A 60 15.76 14.84 -7.04
C ARG A 60 14.34 15.27 -6.69
N TYR A 61 14.10 16.56 -6.47
CA TYR A 61 12.74 17.06 -6.21
C TYR A 61 11.82 16.88 -7.42
N LYS A 62 12.31 17.11 -8.64
CA LYS A 62 11.52 16.83 -9.84
C LYS A 62 11.24 15.33 -10.02
N ALA A 63 12.16 14.45 -9.64
CA ALA A 63 11.96 13.00 -9.68
C ALA A 63 10.82 12.56 -8.77
N VAL A 64 10.67 13.17 -7.59
CA VAL A 64 9.50 12.93 -6.71
C VAL A 64 8.20 13.26 -7.43
N ALA A 65 8.16 14.39 -8.16
CA ALA A 65 6.99 14.77 -8.94
C ALA A 65 6.72 13.85 -10.14
N LEU A 66 7.73 13.16 -10.70
CA LEU A 66 7.56 12.19 -11.77
C LEU A 66 6.93 10.87 -11.29
N LEU A 67 7.16 10.50 -10.04
CA LEU A 67 6.70 9.26 -9.42
C LEU A 67 5.30 9.41 -8.80
N THR A 68 4.33 9.97 -9.53
CA THR A 68 2.97 10.17 -9.02
C THR A 68 2.16 8.89 -8.87
N ASN A 69 2.34 7.93 -9.77
CA ASN A 69 1.54 6.70 -9.82
C ASN A 69 2.26 5.49 -9.21
N LYS A 70 1.48 4.54 -8.69
CA LYS A 70 2.01 3.34 -8.01
C LYS A 70 2.87 2.47 -8.93
N THR A 71 2.50 2.34 -10.19
CA THR A 71 3.23 1.50 -11.17
C THR A 71 4.64 2.02 -11.43
N LYS A 72 4.79 3.33 -11.66
CA LYS A 72 6.09 4.00 -11.84
C LYS A 72 6.94 3.88 -10.59
N LYS A 73 6.35 4.08 -9.40
CA LYS A 73 7.04 3.89 -8.12
C LYS A 73 7.62 2.47 -7.99
N VAL A 74 6.81 1.44 -8.27
CA VAL A 74 7.24 0.05 -8.21
C VAL A 74 8.31 -0.27 -9.25
N ALA A 75 8.16 0.23 -10.49
CA ALA A 75 9.16 0.04 -11.53
C ALA A 75 10.49 0.72 -11.16
N PHE A 76 10.44 1.96 -10.66
CA PHE A 76 11.60 2.72 -10.21
C PHE A 76 12.37 2.03 -9.08
N LEU A 77 11.67 1.45 -8.11
CA LEU A 77 12.31 0.71 -7.01
C LEU A 77 12.99 -0.58 -7.47
N LYS A 78 12.54 -1.19 -8.58
CA LYS A 78 13.16 -2.39 -9.16
C LYS A 78 14.39 -2.08 -10.02
N MET A 79 14.56 -0.83 -10.45
CA MET A 79 15.74 -0.39 -11.22
C MET A 79 16.98 -0.31 -10.33
N LEU A 80 18.14 -0.56 -10.94
CA LEU A 80 19.44 -0.24 -10.36
C LEU A 80 19.65 1.28 -10.24
N PRO A 81 20.53 1.76 -9.34
CA PRO A 81 20.80 3.20 -9.20
C PRO A 81 21.17 3.89 -10.52
N GLU A 82 21.99 3.26 -11.36
CA GLU A 82 22.41 3.80 -12.66
C GLU A 82 21.23 3.90 -13.64
N GLU A 83 20.36 2.89 -13.65
CA GLU A 83 19.13 2.88 -14.46
C GLU A 83 18.16 3.98 -14.01
N ARG A 84 18.04 4.21 -12.70
CA ARG A 84 17.23 5.31 -12.15
C ARG A 84 17.76 6.67 -12.62
N SER A 85 19.07 6.87 -12.63
CA SER A 85 19.70 8.11 -13.12
C SER A 85 19.36 8.36 -14.59
N ASN A 86 19.50 7.33 -15.44
CA ASN A 86 19.17 7.42 -16.86
C ASN A 86 17.67 7.68 -17.08
N TRP A 87 16.81 6.99 -16.33
CA TRP A 87 15.36 7.15 -16.42
C TRP A 87 14.93 8.56 -16.01
N ILE A 88 15.45 9.09 -14.90
CA ILE A 88 15.15 10.45 -14.45
C ILE A 88 15.62 11.45 -15.50
N THR A 89 16.86 11.32 -15.99
CA THR A 89 17.41 12.21 -17.02
C THR A 89 16.56 12.20 -18.31
N TYR A 90 16.05 11.03 -18.72
CA TYR A 90 15.18 10.89 -19.87
C TYR A 90 13.83 11.61 -19.68
N ASN A 91 13.23 11.53 -18.48
CA ASN A 91 11.92 12.12 -18.19
C ASN A 91 11.97 13.60 -17.76
N LEU A 92 13.15 14.13 -17.44
CA LEU A 92 13.34 15.54 -17.06
C LEU A 92 13.67 16.47 -18.24
N LYS A 93 13.87 15.90 -19.44
CA LYS A 93 14.04 16.64 -20.69
C LYS A 93 12.74 17.27 -21.16
#